data_AF-A0A9W8XL47-F1
#
_entry.id   AF-A0A9W8XL47-F1
#
_cell.length_a   1.000
_cell.length_b   1.000
_cell.length_c   1.000
_cell.angle_alpha   90.00
_cell.angle_beta   90.00
_cell.angle_gamma   90.00
#
_symmetry.space_group_name_H-M   'P 1'
#
loop_
_entity.id
_entity.type
_entity.pdbx_description
1 polymer ?
#
loop_
_entity_poly.entity_id
_entity_poly.type
_entity_poly.pdbx_seq_one_letter_code
_entity_poly.pdbx_strand_id
1 'polypeptide(L)'
;MTMAVEDGAIIGRLLGQLNRQLSQGVIPASLQRESISSVLGLYEKSQKRRTTTNVKGAINNRSFYHMPDGPEQEARDAELARHTWTDETSDYMWCNMAYNKELLGTDSLSNADALFDDWLETVHPKMAKLERDSSGGEGTRDGLGVRPPHHSGAVSC
;
A
#
# COMPACT_ATOMS: atom_id res chain seq x y z
N MET A 1 13.96 -1.39 -17.86
CA MET A 1 14.49 -2.04 -16.64
C MET A 1 14.37 -1.17 -15.37
N THR A 2 13.94 0.09 -15.47
CA THR A 2 13.75 0.99 -14.31
C THR A 2 12.61 0.55 -13.36
N MET A 3 11.52 -0.01 -13.90
CA MET A 3 10.35 -0.41 -13.07
C MET A 3 10.69 -1.52 -12.07
N ALA A 4 11.44 -2.57 -12.45
CA ALA A 4 11.75 -3.66 -11.53
C ALA A 4 12.64 -3.22 -10.35
N VAL A 5 13.54 -2.26 -10.57
CA VAL A 5 14.39 -1.68 -9.51
C VAL A 5 13.54 -0.89 -8.52
N GLU A 6 12.62 -0.10 -9.06
CA GLU A 6 11.66 0.69 -8.29
C GLU A 6 10.71 -0.20 -7.47
N ASP A 7 10.22 -1.28 -8.05
CA ASP A 7 9.36 -2.26 -7.38
C ASP A 7 10.07 -2.89 -6.18
N GLY A 8 11.32 -3.30 -6.37
CA GLY A 8 12.18 -3.81 -5.31
C GLY A 8 12.42 -2.78 -4.19
N ALA A 9 12.63 -1.51 -4.56
CA ALA A 9 12.82 -0.44 -3.60
C ALA A 9 11.54 -0.15 -2.78
N ILE A 10 10.38 -0.10 -3.43
CA ILE A 10 9.08 0.14 -2.78
C ILE A 10 8.77 -1.00 -1.81
N ILE A 11 8.81 -2.26 -2.26
CA ILE A 11 8.47 -3.39 -1.39
C ILE A 11 9.46 -3.53 -0.23
N GLY A 12 10.75 -3.29 -0.48
CA GLY A 12 11.78 -3.27 0.57
C GLY A 12 11.54 -2.15 1.59
N ARG A 13 11.15 -0.95 1.14
CA ARG A 13 10.84 0.19 2.02
C ARG A 13 9.65 -0.10 2.93
N LEU A 14 8.55 -0.57 2.35
CA LEU A 14 7.30 -0.88 3.04
C LEU A 14 7.49 -2.02 4.07
N LEU A 15 8.12 -3.12 3.67
CA LEU A 15 8.39 -4.24 4.59
C LEU A 15 9.40 -3.84 5.69
N GLY A 16 10.37 -3.00 5.37
CA GLY A 16 11.31 -2.42 6.34
C GLY A 16 10.61 -1.55 7.38
N GLN A 17 9.64 -0.72 6.97
CA GLN A 17 8.79 0.06 7.89
C GLN A 17 7.97 -0.87 8.79
N LEU A 18 7.28 -1.86 8.22
CA LEU A 18 6.51 -2.83 8.99
C LEU A 18 7.36 -3.55 10.04
N ASN A 19 8.55 -4.01 9.66
CA ASN A 19 9.45 -4.71 10.59
C ASN A 19 9.86 -3.82 11.76
N ARG A 20 10.07 -2.51 11.55
CA ARG A 20 10.35 -1.57 12.64
C ARG A 20 9.18 -1.46 13.60
N GLN A 21 7.96 -1.32 13.10
CA GLN A 21 6.75 -1.23 13.91
C GLN A 21 6.49 -2.51 14.73
N LEU A 22 6.73 -3.68 14.14
CA LEU A 22 6.66 -4.97 14.85
C LEU A 22 7.74 -5.09 15.93
N SER A 23 8.98 -4.72 15.62
CA SER A 23 10.11 -4.81 16.57
C SER A 23 9.97 -3.85 17.75
N GLN A 24 9.32 -2.70 17.53
CA GLN A 24 9.03 -1.71 18.56
C GLN A 24 7.78 -2.06 19.39
N GLY A 25 7.06 -3.13 19.03
CA GLY A 25 5.80 -3.51 19.68
C GLY A 25 4.64 -2.55 19.40
N VAL A 26 4.77 -1.65 18.43
CA VAL A 26 3.68 -0.77 17.97
C VAL A 26 2.60 -1.60 17.30
N ILE A 27 3.02 -2.59 16.51
CA ILE A 27 2.13 -3.61 15.94
C ILE A 27 2.32 -4.91 16.73
N PRO A 28 1.25 -5.47 17.30
CA PRO A 28 1.31 -6.75 18.02
C PRO A 28 1.75 -7.90 17.11
N ALA A 29 2.56 -8.82 17.65
CA ALA A 29 3.03 -9.99 16.91
C ALA A 29 1.90 -10.90 16.39
N SER A 30 0.77 -10.94 17.10
CA SER A 30 -0.44 -11.68 16.69
C SER A 30 -1.00 -11.21 15.34
N LEU A 31 -0.76 -9.95 14.97
CA LEU A 31 -1.26 -9.30 13.76
C LEU A 31 -0.22 -9.24 12.64
N GLN A 32 0.95 -9.85 12.82
CA GLN A 32 2.04 -9.83 11.85
C GLN A 32 1.57 -10.31 10.47
N ARG A 33 0.84 -11.44 10.40
CA ARG A 33 0.37 -12.02 9.14
C ARG A 33 -0.59 -11.10 8.39
N GLU A 34 -1.56 -10.53 9.10
CA GLU A 34 -2.54 -9.59 8.53
C GLU A 34 -1.86 -8.30 8.06
N SER A 35 -0.90 -7.80 8.85
CA SER A 35 -0.13 -6.60 8.53
C SER A 35 0.71 -6.79 7.28
N ILE A 36 1.37 -7.95 7.12
CA ILE A 36 2.10 -8.28 5.89
C ILE A 36 1.16 -8.25 4.67
N SER A 37 0.00 -8.92 4.76
CA SER A 37 -0.97 -8.95 3.68
C SER A 37 -1.45 -7.54 3.30
N SER A 38 -1.74 -6.71 4.30
CA SER A 38 -2.19 -5.33 4.09
C SER A 38 -1.11 -4.46 3.44
N VAL A 39 0.14 -4.59 3.88
CA VAL A 39 1.28 -3.84 3.33
C VAL A 39 1.59 -4.25 1.88
N LEU A 40 1.43 -5.53 1.52
CA LEU A 40 1.52 -5.96 0.12
C LEU A 40 0.41 -5.34 -0.74
N GLY A 41 -0.78 -5.12 -0.18
CA GLY A 41 -1.84 -4.34 -0.83
C GLY A 41 -1.46 -2.88 -1.08
N LEU A 42 -0.66 -2.26 -0.19
CA LEU A 42 -0.14 -0.90 -0.41
C LEU A 42 0.86 -0.86 -1.57
N TYR A 43 1.72 -1.87 -1.69
CA TYR A 43 2.61 -2.03 -2.84
C TYR A 43 1.81 -2.06 -4.15
N GLU A 44 0.78 -2.91 -4.23
CA GLU A 44 -0.09 -2.96 -5.42
C GLU A 44 -0.76 -1.62 -5.71
N LYS A 45 -1.24 -0.92 -4.68
CA LYS A 45 -1.87 0.40 -4.81
C LYS A 45 -0.89 1.45 -5.36
N SER A 46 0.36 1.46 -4.87
CA SER A 46 1.42 2.35 -5.35
C SER A 46 1.69 2.14 -6.86
N GLN A 47 1.69 0.89 -7.30
CA GLN A 47 2.02 0.51 -8.68
C GLN A 47 0.91 0.75 -9.72
N LYS A 48 -0.37 0.73 -9.31
CA LYS A 48 -1.51 0.89 -10.23
C LYS A 48 -1.48 2.21 -11.01
N ARG A 49 -1.07 3.31 -10.36
CA ARG A 49 -1.01 4.63 -11.01
C ARG A 49 0.04 4.64 -12.12
N ARG A 50 1.25 4.17 -11.82
CA ARG A 50 2.40 4.21 -12.74
C ARG A 50 2.23 3.29 -13.93
N THR A 51 1.75 2.07 -13.71
CA THR A 51 1.47 1.13 -14.81
C THR A 51 0.40 1.67 -15.77
N THR A 52 -0.64 2.32 -15.25
CA THR A 52 -1.68 2.95 -16.08
C THR A 52 -1.11 4.10 -16.94
N THR A 53 -0.30 4.98 -16.33
CA THR A 53 0.34 6.11 -17.02
C THR A 53 1.32 5.63 -18.11
N ASN A 54 2.09 4.57 -17.83
CA ASN A 54 3.05 3.99 -18.77
C ASN A 54 2.36 3.34 -19.98
N VAL A 55 1.30 2.56 -19.74
CA VAL A 55 0.56 1.88 -20.83
C VAL A 55 -0.10 2.89 -21.76
N LYS A 56 -0.73 3.93 -21.21
CA LYS A 56 -1.37 4.99 -22.02
C LYS A 56 -0.36 5.73 -22.89
N GLY A 57 0.79 6.11 -22.34
CA GLY A 57 1.85 6.74 -23.11
C GLY A 57 2.43 5.82 -24.18
N ALA A 58 2.66 4.53 -23.87
CA ALA A 58 3.18 3.58 -24.85
C ALA A 58 2.28 3.43 -26.08
N ILE A 59 0.95 3.42 -25.87
CA ILE A 59 -0.03 3.36 -26.97
C ILE A 59 0.03 4.63 -27.83
N ASN A 60 0.05 5.81 -27.21
CA ASN A 60 0.12 7.09 -27.92
C ASN A 60 1.46 7.23 -28.69
N ASN A 61 2.57 6.91 -28.02
CA ASN A 61 3.91 7.02 -28.58
C ASN A 61 4.13 6.08 -29.77
N ARG A 62 3.43 4.94 -29.84
CA ARG A 62 3.49 4.04 -31.01
C ARG A 62 3.04 4.76 -32.28
N SER A 63 1.95 5.52 -32.22
CA SER A 63 1.47 6.31 -33.37
C SER A 63 2.43 7.45 -33.69
N PHE A 64 3.03 8.05 -32.67
CA PHE A 64 3.98 9.15 -32.81
C PHE A 64 5.25 8.73 -33.55
N TYR A 65 5.85 7.58 -33.18
CA TYR A 65 7.11 7.09 -33.75
C TYR A 65 6.96 6.45 -35.14
N HIS A 66 5.78 5.95 -35.47
CA HIS A 66 5.52 5.25 -36.74
C HIS A 66 4.59 6.02 -37.67
N MET A 67 4.46 7.34 -37.47
CA MET A 67 3.70 8.19 -38.36
C MET A 67 4.33 8.17 -39.76
N PRO A 68 3.55 7.87 -40.82
CA PRO A 68 4.06 7.93 -42.18
C PRO A 68 4.35 9.38 -42.59
N ASP A 69 5.22 9.55 -43.59
CA ASP A 69 5.48 10.86 -44.16
C ASP A 69 4.17 11.47 -44.70
N GLY A 70 3.94 12.74 -44.37
CA GLY A 70 2.72 13.44 -44.73
C GLY A 70 2.45 14.69 -43.89
N PRO A 71 1.34 15.40 -44.15
CA PRO A 71 1.01 16.65 -43.47
C PRO A 71 0.98 16.53 -41.94
N GLU A 72 0.52 15.40 -41.41
CA GLU A 72 0.50 15.13 -39.96
C GLU A 72 1.91 15.03 -39.37
N GLN A 73 2.85 14.44 -40.12
CA GLN A 73 4.25 14.34 -39.71
C GLN A 73 4.95 15.70 -39.77
N GLU A 74 4.68 16.51 -40.79
CA GLU A 74 5.19 17.88 -40.88
C GLU A 74 4.68 18.75 -39.72
N ALA A 75 3.41 18.61 -39.34
CA ALA A 75 2.82 19.33 -38.21
C ALA A 75 3.49 18.94 -36.88
N ARG A 76 3.68 17.64 -36.63
CA ARG A 76 4.42 17.11 -35.47
C ARG A 76 5.84 17.66 -35.41
N ASP A 77 6.56 17.66 -36.53
CA ASP A 77 7.95 18.10 -36.57
C ASP A 77 8.08 19.62 -36.36
N ALA A 78 7.13 20.40 -36.88
CA ALA A 78 7.05 21.83 -36.62
C ALA A 78 6.74 22.13 -35.14
N GLU A 79 5.91 21.31 -34.49
CA GLU A 79 5.68 21.41 -33.05
C GLU A 79 6.93 21.07 -32.25
N LEU A 80 7.61 19.96 -32.55
CA LEU A 80 8.87 19.56 -31.92
C LEU A 80 9.96 20.63 -32.05
N ALA A 81 10.08 21.26 -33.22
CA ALA A 81 11.08 22.31 -33.47
C ALA A 81 10.84 23.56 -32.61
N ARG A 82 9.60 23.81 -32.16
CA ARG A 82 9.22 24.96 -31.33
C ARG A 82 9.22 24.65 -29.83
N HIS A 83 9.35 23.37 -29.46
CA HIS A 83 9.19 22.91 -28.09
C HIS A 83 10.39 23.28 -27.20
N THR A 84 10.15 23.89 -26.05
CA THR A 84 11.19 24.33 -25.08
C THR A 84 11.42 23.35 -23.93
N TRP A 85 10.54 22.35 -23.77
CA TRP A 85 10.66 21.25 -22.79
C TRP A 85 10.61 21.71 -21.33
N THR A 86 9.82 22.73 -21.06
CA THR A 86 9.67 23.30 -19.72
C THR A 86 8.30 22.95 -19.15
N ASP A 87 7.26 23.59 -19.67
CA ASP A 87 5.91 23.58 -19.11
C ASP A 87 4.81 23.38 -20.17
N GLU A 88 5.18 23.09 -21.42
CA GLU A 88 4.22 23.05 -22.52
C GLU A 88 3.29 21.83 -22.50
N THR A 89 2.09 22.05 -23.02
CA THR A 89 1.11 21.01 -23.31
C THR A 89 1.14 20.68 -24.79
N SER A 90 1.01 19.39 -25.08
CA SER A 90 0.96 18.85 -26.43
C SER A 90 -0.13 17.79 -26.53
N ASP A 91 -0.69 17.63 -27.73
CA ASP A 91 -1.57 16.53 -28.10
C ASP A 91 -0.79 15.20 -28.19
N TYR A 92 0.53 15.28 -28.35
CA TYR A 92 1.43 14.14 -28.27
C TYR A 92 1.90 13.96 -26.83
N MET A 93 1.60 12.81 -26.21
CA MET A 93 1.95 12.57 -24.81
C MET A 93 3.46 12.66 -24.56
N TRP A 94 4.27 12.27 -25.54
CA TRP A 94 5.73 12.42 -25.48
C TRP A 94 6.21 13.86 -25.33
N CYS A 95 5.53 14.83 -25.94
CA CYS A 95 5.88 16.26 -25.84
C CYS A 95 5.19 16.93 -24.65
N ASN A 96 4.13 16.32 -24.10
CA ASN A 96 3.38 16.90 -23.00
C ASN A 96 4.21 16.91 -21.71
N MET A 97 4.60 18.10 -21.23
CA MET A 97 5.50 18.22 -20.09
C MET A 97 4.84 17.83 -18.76
N ALA A 98 3.53 18.02 -18.62
CA ALA A 98 2.81 17.53 -17.44
C ALA A 98 2.84 15.99 -17.37
N TYR A 99 2.62 15.32 -18.51
CA TYR A 99 2.76 13.87 -18.61
C TYR A 99 4.20 13.41 -18.33
N ASN A 100 5.21 14.07 -18.90
CA ASN A 100 6.61 13.72 -18.66
C ASN A 100 7.02 13.93 -17.20
N LYS A 101 6.55 15.00 -16.55
CA LYS A 101 6.77 15.24 -15.12
C LYS A 101 6.10 14.16 -14.27
N GLU A 102 4.90 13.71 -14.62
CA GLU A 102 4.26 12.58 -13.93
C GLU A 102 5.04 11.27 -14.18
N LEU A 103 5.48 11.02 -15.41
CA LEU A 103 6.18 9.79 -15.79
C LEU A 103 7.59 9.68 -15.16
N LEU A 104 8.37 10.75 -15.23
CA LEU A 104 9.79 10.77 -14.86
C LEU A 104 10.04 11.39 -13.48
N GLY A 105 9.18 12.31 -13.03
CA GLY A 105 9.33 13.04 -11.78
C GLY A 105 8.64 12.41 -10.58
N THR A 106 8.00 11.25 -10.75
CA THR A 106 7.37 10.55 -9.62
C THR A 106 8.43 10.02 -8.65
N ASP A 107 8.36 10.49 -7.41
CA ASP A 107 9.08 9.91 -6.27
C ASP A 107 8.24 8.79 -5.65
N SER A 108 8.57 7.57 -6.06
CA SER A 108 7.82 6.38 -5.67
C SER A 108 8.09 5.94 -4.24
N LEU A 109 9.22 6.35 -3.65
CA LEU A 109 9.51 6.06 -2.24
C LEU A 109 8.73 7.00 -1.34
N SER A 110 8.68 8.31 -1.66
CA SER A 110 7.84 9.26 -0.93
C SER A 110 6.36 8.88 -1.00
N ASN A 111 5.88 8.40 -2.16
CA ASN A 111 4.51 7.88 -2.26
C ASN A 111 4.27 6.63 -1.42
N ALA A 112 5.23 5.71 -1.37
CA ALA A 112 5.13 4.50 -0.54
C ALA A 112 5.12 4.84 0.96
N ASP A 113 5.97 5.79 1.37
CA ASP A 113 6.01 6.28 2.75
C ASP A 113 4.67 6.91 3.15
N ALA A 114 4.11 7.78 2.32
CA ALA A 114 2.80 8.40 2.59
C ALA A 114 1.66 7.37 2.69
N LEU A 115 1.66 6.34 1.82
CA LEU A 115 0.68 5.25 1.88
C LEU A 115 0.83 4.40 3.15
N PHE A 116 2.05 4.19 3.63
CA PHE A 116 2.32 3.46 4.86
C PHE A 116 1.86 4.26 6.09
N ASP A 117 2.13 5.57 6.12
CA ASP A 117 1.74 6.44 7.23
C ASP A 117 0.22 6.52 7.35
N ASP A 118 -0.50 6.73 6.23
CA ASP A 118 -1.97 6.68 6.18
C ASP A 118 -2.49 5.31 6.68
N TRP A 119 -1.92 4.22 6.18
CA TRP A 119 -2.30 2.88 6.64
C TRP A 119 -2.08 2.69 8.14
N LEU A 120 -0.94 3.12 8.68
CA LEU A 120 -0.61 2.99 10.10
C LEU A 120 -1.61 3.76 10.96
N GLU A 121 -2.00 4.97 10.55
CA GLU A 121 -3.03 5.76 11.24
C GLU A 121 -4.40 5.10 11.23
N THR A 122 -4.78 4.40 10.15
CA THR A 122 -6.07 3.68 10.10
C THR A 122 -6.08 2.38 10.91
N VAL A 123 -4.92 1.74 11.06
CA VAL A 123 -4.76 0.44 11.71
C VAL A 123 -4.52 0.60 13.21
N HIS A 124 -3.63 1.51 13.62
CA HIS A 124 -3.21 1.70 15.00
C HIS A 124 -4.39 1.87 16.00
N PRO A 125 -5.44 2.67 15.74
CA PRO A 125 -6.59 2.80 16.64
C PRO A 125 -7.45 1.53 16.70
N LYS A 126 -7.59 0.81 15.58
CA LYS A 126 -8.34 -0.44 15.51
C LYS A 126 -7.62 -1.55 16.27
N MET A 127 -6.30 -1.61 16.17
CA MET A 127 -5.47 -2.62 16.84
C MET A 127 -5.40 -2.37 18.35
N ALA A 128 -5.28 -1.12 18.79
CA ALA A 128 -5.36 -0.76 20.20
C ALA A 128 -6.72 -1.10 20.83
N LYS A 129 -7.80 -1.09 20.04
CA LYS A 129 -9.13 -1.53 20.50
C LYS A 129 -9.22 -3.05 20.61
N LEU A 130 -8.70 -3.78 19.61
CA LEU A 130 -8.72 -5.24 19.58
C LEU A 130 -7.95 -5.87 20.75
N GLU A 131 -6.80 -5.31 21.13
CA GLU A 131 -6.05 -5.76 22.30
C GLU A 131 -6.81 -5.55 23.61
N ARG A 132 -7.45 -4.39 23.78
CA ARG A 132 -8.27 -4.11 24.97
C ARG A 132 -9.43 -5.10 25.08
N ASP A 133 -10.13 -5.34 23.98
CA ASP A 133 -11.28 -6.26 23.93
C ASP A 133 -10.83 -7.73 24.17
N SER A 134 -9.61 -8.10 23.76
CA SER A 134 -9.02 -9.43 24.00
C SER A 134 -8.55 -9.64 25.44
N SER A 135 -8.09 -8.56 26.10
CA SER A 135 -7.61 -8.59 27.51
C SER A 135 -8.72 -8.50 28.57
N GLY A 136 -9.96 -8.17 28.18
CA GLY A 136 -11.10 -8.02 29.10
C GLY A 136 -11.92 -9.30 29.36
N GLY A 137 -11.47 -10.47 28.87
CA GLY A 137 -12.25 -11.71 28.86
C GLY A 137 -12.12 -12.64 30.07
N GLU A 138 -11.22 -12.38 31.03
CA GLU A 138 -11.02 -13.24 32.20
C GLU A 138 -11.35 -12.49 33.50
N GLY A 139 -12.59 -12.62 33.94
CA GLY A 139 -13.01 -12.14 35.25
C GLY A 139 -14.41 -12.60 35.62
N THR A 140 -14.47 -13.49 36.61
CA THR A 140 -15.66 -13.88 37.41
C THR A 140 -16.38 -15.16 36.99
N ARG A 141 -15.85 -16.32 37.44
CA ARG A 141 -16.66 -17.39 38.05
C ARG A 141 -15.84 -18.17 39.09
N ASP A 142 -15.65 -17.56 40.25
CA ASP A 142 -15.40 -18.32 41.48
C ASP A 142 -16.57 -18.08 42.45
N GLY A 143 -17.40 -19.10 42.57
CA GLY A 143 -18.58 -19.14 43.43
C GLY A 143 -18.76 -20.56 43.95
N LEU A 144 -18.03 -20.86 45.01
CA LEU A 144 -18.04 -22.05 45.86
C LEU A 144 -19.39 -22.81 45.93
N GLY A 145 -19.42 -24.02 45.39
CA GLY A 145 -20.42 -25.04 45.69
C GLY A 145 -19.90 -26.01 46.75
N VAL A 146 -20.22 -25.73 48.02
CA VAL A 146 -19.92 -26.62 49.16
C VAL A 146 -20.82 -27.86 49.08
N ARG A 147 -20.22 -29.06 49.06
CA ARG A 147 -20.94 -30.35 49.14
C ARG A 147 -21.52 -30.57 50.56
N PRO A 148 -22.73 -31.14 50.71
CA PRO A 148 -23.25 -31.52 52.01
C PRO A 148 -22.68 -32.88 52.49
N PRO A 149 -22.56 -33.12 53.80
CA PRO A 149 -22.08 -34.39 54.34
C PRO A 149 -23.20 -35.44 54.45
N HIS A 150 -22.85 -36.69 54.14
CA HIS A 150 -23.66 -37.87 54.40
C HIS A 150 -23.64 -38.22 55.90
N HIS A 151 -24.80 -38.22 56.56
CA HIS A 151 -24.98 -38.86 57.86
C HIS A 151 -25.40 -40.31 57.67
N SER A 152 -24.49 -41.22 58.03
CA SER A 152 -24.80 -42.62 58.33
C SER A 152 -25.29 -42.70 59.78
N GLY A 153 -26.53 -43.15 59.97
CA GLY A 153 -27.14 -43.36 61.29
C GLY A 153 -27.70 -44.77 61.35
N ALA A 154 -27.22 -45.52 62.34
CA ALA A 154 -27.34 -46.96 62.48
C ALA A 154 -28.73 -47.43 62.95
N VAL A 155 -29.02 -48.68 62.60
CA VAL A 155 -30.08 -49.53 63.14
C VAL A 155 -29.72 -49.98 64.56
N SER A 156 -30.67 -49.94 65.49
CA SER A 156 -30.82 -50.98 66.53
C SER A 156 -32.20 -50.92 67.20
N CYS A 157 -32.63 -52.11 67.62
CA CYS A 157 -33.86 -52.56 68.27
C CYS A 157 -34.39 -51.75 69.45
#